data_AF-A0A7Y3MXG6-F1
#
_entry.id   AF-A0A7Y3MXG6-F1
#
_cell.length_a   1.000
_cell.length_b   1.000
_cell.length_c   1.000
_cell.angle_alpha   90.00
_cell.angle_beta   90.00
_cell.angle_gamma   90.00
#
_symmetry.space_group_name_H-M   'P 1'
#
loop_
_entity.id
_entity.type
_entity.pdbx_description
1 polymer ?
#
loop_
_entity_poly.entity_id
_entity_poly.type
_entity_poly.pdbx_seq_one_letter_code
_entity_poly.pdbx_strand_id
1 'polypeptide(L)'
;VYGPDLMLRVCEAGLARGWRHYLYGGAEGVPELLRESLSARYPSIRIVGAWSPPFRPLSDDEADGVADDINRSGADIVWVGLSTPKQERWMDRFRARLDAPALIGVGAAFDFHAGLKPQAPGWMQRSGLEWLFRLVSEPRRLGPRYLRNNPAFVSRIVWEELLRRTGREPAFEGRDV
;
A
#
# COMPACT_ATOMS: atom_id res chain seq x y z
N VAL A 1 10.20 -0.72 6.60
CA VAL A 1 9.30 0.29 7.19
C VAL A 1 7.89 0.01 6.69
N TYR A 2 6.89 0.03 7.58
CA TYR A 2 5.48 -0.18 7.21
C TYR A 2 4.97 1.01 6.38
N GLY A 3 4.25 0.74 5.28
CA GLY A 3 3.82 1.78 4.32
C GLY A 3 3.04 2.95 4.97
N PRO A 4 2.08 2.69 5.86
CA PRO A 4 1.40 3.73 6.63
C PRO A 4 2.35 4.58 7.49
N ASP A 5 3.34 3.97 8.16
CA ASP A 5 4.29 4.72 8.98
C ASP A 5 5.20 5.60 8.13
N LEU A 6 5.63 5.09 6.97
CA LEU A 6 6.42 5.85 6.01
C LEU A 6 5.68 7.12 5.59
N MET A 7 4.41 7.00 5.23
CA MET A 7 3.60 8.13 4.79
C MET A 7 3.56 9.24 5.85
N LEU A 8 3.24 8.89 7.09
CA LEU A 8 3.16 9.87 8.18
C LEU A 8 4.51 10.54 8.46
N ARG A 9 5.61 9.76 8.48
CA ARG A 9 6.95 10.30 8.74
C ARG A 9 7.41 11.27 7.64
N VAL A 10 7.09 10.97 6.38
CA VAL A 10 7.43 11.84 5.26
C VAL A 10 6.58 13.11 5.28
N CYS A 11 5.27 13.00 5.56
CA CYS A 11 4.41 14.16 5.74
C CYS A 11 4.94 15.08 6.86
N GLU A 12 5.27 14.50 8.02
CA GLU A 12 5.81 15.22 9.17
C GLU A 12 7.16 15.90 8.85
N ALA A 13 8.08 15.19 8.21
CA ALA A 13 9.37 15.76 7.78
C ALA A 13 9.23 16.86 6.71
N GLY A 14 8.16 16.79 5.92
CA GLY A 14 7.82 17.75 4.87
C GLY A 14 7.22 19.06 5.40
N LEU A 15 6.67 19.09 6.61
CA LEU A 15 6.02 20.28 7.18
C LEU A 15 6.96 21.48 7.24
N ALA A 16 8.19 21.28 7.73
CA ALA A 16 9.19 22.34 7.83
C ALA A 16 9.70 22.83 6.46
N ARG A 17 9.58 21.99 5.42
CA ARG A 17 10.03 22.28 4.05
C ARG A 17 8.90 22.79 3.15
N GLY A 18 7.65 22.72 3.62
CA GLY A 18 6.48 23.10 2.84
C GLY A 18 6.21 22.19 1.65
N TRP A 19 6.58 20.90 1.73
CA TRP A 19 6.33 19.93 0.66
C TRP A 19 4.84 19.80 0.35
N ARG A 20 4.54 19.74 -0.95
CA ARG A 20 3.20 19.62 -1.52
C ARG A 20 2.93 18.16 -1.87
N HIS A 21 1.83 17.64 -1.35
CA HIS A 21 1.45 16.23 -1.50
C HIS A 21 0.22 16.09 -2.39
N TYR A 22 0.26 15.17 -3.34
CA TYR A 22 -0.89 14.74 -4.14
C TYR A 22 -1.29 13.32 -3.74
N LEU A 23 -2.59 13.07 -3.59
CA LEU A 23 -3.14 11.77 -3.19
C LEU A 23 -3.81 11.08 -4.37
N TYR A 24 -3.17 10.07 -4.95
CA TYR A 24 -3.70 9.33 -6.10
C TYR A 24 -4.04 7.89 -5.70
N GLY A 25 -5.30 7.46 -5.86
CA GLY A 25 -5.71 6.06 -5.60
C GLY A 25 -6.85 5.94 -4.60
N GLY A 26 -6.96 4.79 -3.93
CA GLY A 26 -8.10 4.49 -3.06
C GLY A 26 -9.41 4.26 -3.83
N ALA A 27 -10.50 4.03 -3.10
CA ALA A 27 -11.85 4.07 -3.67
C ALA A 27 -12.33 5.52 -3.79
N GLU A 28 -13.47 5.73 -4.44
CA GLU A 28 -14.09 7.05 -4.55
C GLU A 28 -14.32 7.64 -3.15
N GLY A 29 -13.93 8.90 -2.94
CA GLY A 29 -14.02 9.60 -1.64
C GLY A 29 -12.89 9.30 -0.64
N VAL A 30 -12.08 8.25 -0.86
CA VAL A 30 -11.01 7.89 0.09
C VAL A 30 -9.86 8.91 0.12
N PRO A 31 -9.34 9.42 -1.02
CA PRO A 31 -8.33 10.48 -1.02
C PRO A 31 -8.79 11.76 -0.32
N GLU A 32 -10.07 12.11 -0.44
CA GLU A 32 -10.66 13.30 0.16
C GLU A 32 -10.75 13.16 1.68
N LEU A 33 -11.21 12.01 2.17
CA LEU A 33 -11.20 11.69 3.60
C LEU A 33 -9.78 11.66 4.16
N LEU A 34 -8.83 11.12 3.40
CA LEU A 34 -7.42 11.11 3.79
C LEU A 34 -6.85 12.52 3.89
N ARG A 35 -7.19 13.40 2.94
CA ARG A 35 -6.84 14.82 2.99
C ARG A 35 -7.36 15.47 4.27
N GLU A 36 -8.61 15.22 4.63
CA GLU A 36 -9.22 15.77 5.86
C GLU A 36 -8.50 15.26 7.11
N SER A 37 -8.29 13.95 7.20
CA SER A 37 -7.59 13.31 8.33
C SER A 37 -6.17 13.85 8.50
N LEU A 38 -5.40 13.95 7.41
CA LEU A 38 -4.05 14.51 7.44
C LEU A 38 -4.04 15.99 7.80
N SER A 39 -5.01 16.77 7.32
CA SER A 39 -5.11 18.21 7.64
C SER A 39 -5.49 18.43 9.10
N ALA A 40 -6.35 17.59 9.67
CA ALA A 40 -6.68 17.62 11.09
C ALA A 40 -5.46 17.25 11.96
N ARG A 41 -4.67 16.27 11.51
CA ARG A 41 -3.45 15.83 12.20
C ARG A 41 -2.29 16.82 12.08
N TYR A 42 -2.14 17.44 10.92
CA TYR A 42 -1.03 18.34 10.58
C TYR A 42 -1.59 19.63 9.97
N PRO A 43 -1.95 20.66 10.77
CA PRO A 43 -2.66 21.85 10.28
C PRO A 43 -1.95 22.63 9.17
N SER A 44 -0.63 22.51 9.04
CA SER A 44 0.18 23.19 8.02
C SER A 44 0.52 22.32 6.79
N ILE A 45 0.01 21.08 6.73
CA ILE A 45 0.28 20.19 5.60
C ILE A 45 -0.33 20.73 4.31
N ARG A 46 0.40 20.62 3.21
CA ARG A 46 -0.07 21.07 1.89
C ARG A 46 -0.50 19.88 1.05
N ILE A 47 -1.77 19.51 1.13
CA ILE A 47 -2.37 18.58 0.17
C ILE A 47 -2.89 19.39 -1.01
N VAL A 48 -2.23 19.26 -2.17
CA VAL A 48 -2.48 20.09 -3.36
C VAL A 48 -3.39 19.42 -4.39
N GLY A 49 -3.70 18.15 -4.19
CA GLY A 49 -4.65 17.41 -5.03
C GLY A 49 -4.98 16.05 -4.44
N ALA A 50 -6.14 15.54 -4.82
CA ALA A 50 -6.65 14.25 -4.41
C ALA A 50 -7.52 13.71 -5.55
N TRP A 51 -7.26 12.47 -5.95
CA TRP A 51 -8.00 11.85 -7.06
C TRP A 51 -8.04 10.34 -6.95
N SER A 52 -9.20 9.78 -7.28
CA SER A 52 -9.48 8.35 -7.24
C SER A 52 -9.73 7.81 -8.66
N PRO A 53 -8.91 6.84 -9.15
CA PRO A 53 -9.11 6.28 -10.47
C PRO A 53 -10.35 5.40 -10.57
N PRO A 54 -11.01 5.35 -11.74
CA PRO A 54 -12.10 4.43 -11.97
C PRO A 54 -11.60 2.98 -11.90
N PHE A 55 -12.52 2.03 -11.66
CA PHE A 55 -12.20 0.60 -11.60
C PHE A 55 -12.04 -0.03 -13.00
N ARG A 56 -11.31 0.65 -13.89
CA ARG A 56 -10.94 0.23 -15.24
C ARG A 56 -9.63 0.91 -15.66
N PRO A 57 -8.94 0.44 -16.71
CA PRO A 57 -7.83 1.18 -17.29
C PRO A 57 -8.28 2.56 -17.77
N LEU A 58 -7.39 3.55 -17.61
CA LEU A 58 -7.54 4.87 -18.21
C LEU A 58 -7.17 4.83 -19.70
N SER A 59 -7.93 5.57 -20.51
CA SER A 59 -7.50 5.92 -21.86
C SER A 59 -6.24 6.79 -21.79
N ASP A 60 -5.54 6.98 -22.92
CA ASP A 60 -4.36 7.85 -22.94
C ASP A 60 -4.74 9.32 -22.66
N ASP A 61 -5.85 9.81 -23.22
CA ASP A 61 -6.35 11.17 -22.95
C ASP A 61 -6.70 11.39 -21.47
N GLU A 62 -7.34 10.40 -20.83
CA GLU A 62 -7.62 10.46 -19.38
C GLU A 62 -6.33 10.45 -18.57
N ALA A 63 -5.35 9.65 -18.99
CA ALA A 63 -4.06 9.59 -18.32
C ALA A 63 -3.27 10.90 -18.48
N ASP A 64 -3.33 11.55 -19.64
CA ASP A 64 -2.73 12.86 -19.86
C ASP A 64 -3.43 13.94 -19.03
N GLY A 65 -4.77 13.94 -18.98
CA GLY A 65 -5.52 14.86 -18.13
C GLY A 65 -5.18 14.71 -16.64
N VAL A 66 -4.97 13.48 -16.16
CA VAL A 66 -4.51 13.21 -14.79
C VAL A 66 -3.07 13.72 -14.58
N ALA A 67 -2.17 13.48 -15.53
CA ALA A 67 -0.78 13.93 -15.42
C ALA A 67 -0.71 15.46 -15.39
N ASP A 68 -1.47 16.14 -16.25
CA ASP A 68 -1.59 17.60 -16.28
C ASP A 68 -2.13 18.15 -14.96
N ASP A 69 -3.15 17.50 -14.38
CA ASP A 69 -3.68 17.91 -13.08
C ASP A 69 -2.63 17.82 -11.97
N ILE A 70 -1.90 16.70 -11.91
CA ILE A 70 -0.82 16.50 -10.94
C ILE A 70 0.28 17.55 -11.15
N ASN A 71 0.72 17.80 -12.39
CA ASN A 71 1.78 18.76 -12.68
C ASN A 71 1.36 20.20 -12.34
N ARG A 72 0.14 20.61 -12.72
CA ARG A 72 -0.40 21.94 -12.38
C ARG A 72 -0.54 22.15 -10.88
N SER A 73 -0.82 21.11 -10.10
CA SER A 73 -0.86 21.19 -8.64
C SER A 73 0.51 21.53 -8.04
N GLY A 74 1.59 21.29 -8.79
CA GLY A 74 2.96 21.44 -8.34
C GLY A 74 3.31 20.43 -7.25
N ALA A 75 2.78 19.21 -7.29
CA ALA A 75 3.08 18.22 -6.27
C ALA A 75 4.59 17.93 -6.19
N ASP A 76 5.16 17.97 -4.99
CA ASP A 76 6.54 17.53 -4.74
C ASP A 76 6.56 16.00 -4.50
N ILE A 77 5.47 15.46 -3.97
CA ILE A 77 5.29 14.03 -3.68
C ILE A 77 3.91 13.56 -4.15
N VAL A 78 3.88 12.53 -4.99
CA VAL A 78 2.65 11.83 -5.40
C VAL A 78 2.55 10.51 -4.64
N TRP A 79 1.54 10.41 -3.78
CA TRP A 79 1.22 9.19 -3.03
C TRP A 79 0.30 8.29 -3.85
N VAL A 80 0.71 7.04 -4.08
CA VAL A 80 -0.03 6.07 -4.91
C VAL A 80 -0.67 5.01 -4.02
N GLY A 81 -1.96 5.14 -3.77
CA GLY A 81 -2.80 4.24 -2.98
C GLY A 81 -3.47 3.14 -3.80
N LEU A 82 -2.73 2.46 -4.69
CA LEU A 82 -3.24 1.35 -5.51
C LEU A 82 -2.76 -0.01 -5.00
N SER A 83 -3.47 -1.09 -5.32
CA SER A 83 -3.00 -2.44 -4.96
C SER A 83 -1.77 -2.83 -5.77
N THR A 84 -0.83 -3.57 -5.20
CA THR A 84 0.24 -4.25 -5.96
C THR A 84 -0.38 -5.30 -6.90
N PRO A 85 0.10 -5.47 -8.15
CA PRO A 85 1.21 -4.75 -8.81
C PRO A 85 0.78 -3.50 -9.60
N LYS A 86 -0.43 -2.98 -9.40
CA LYS A 86 -0.98 -1.85 -10.17
C LYS A 86 -0.25 -0.54 -9.86
N GLN A 87 0.17 -0.32 -8.61
CA GLN A 87 0.88 0.90 -8.22
C GLN A 87 2.21 1.05 -8.96
N GLU A 88 2.99 -0.03 -9.08
CA GLU A 88 4.30 -0.02 -9.73
C GLU A 88 4.16 0.22 -11.24
N ARG A 89 3.20 -0.46 -11.88
CA ARG A 89 2.91 -0.27 -13.30
C ARG A 89 2.38 1.12 -13.61
N TRP A 90 1.57 1.68 -12.73
CA TRP A 90 1.09 3.05 -12.87
C TRP A 90 2.23 4.05 -12.76
N MET A 91 3.09 3.92 -11.74
CA MET A 91 4.24 4.80 -11.56
C MET A 91 5.21 4.73 -12.74
N ASP A 92 5.47 3.53 -13.27
CA ASP A 92 6.30 3.34 -14.46
C ASP A 92 5.70 4.03 -15.71
N ARG A 93 4.40 3.82 -15.96
CA ARG A 93 3.68 4.46 -17.08
C ARG A 93 3.63 5.98 -16.97
N PHE A 94 3.41 6.52 -15.77
CA PHE A 94 3.25 7.95 -15.54
C PHE A 94 4.56 8.70 -15.30
N ARG A 95 5.67 8.00 -15.00
CA ARG A 95 6.93 8.66 -14.63
C ARG A 95 7.37 9.69 -15.66
N ALA A 96 7.31 9.36 -16.96
CA ALA A 96 7.73 10.27 -18.02
C ALA A 96 6.79 11.48 -18.22
N ARG A 97 5.56 11.41 -17.68
CA ARG A 97 4.54 12.47 -17.80
C ARG A 97 4.49 13.40 -16.58
N LEU A 98 5.22 13.09 -15.50
CA LEU A 98 5.11 13.79 -14.23
C LEU A 98 6.37 14.57 -13.86
N ASP A 99 6.18 15.82 -13.44
CA ASP A 99 7.22 16.71 -12.93
C ASP A 99 7.57 16.44 -11.47
N ALA A 100 6.65 15.82 -10.73
CA ALA A 100 6.82 15.49 -9.32
C ALA A 100 8.10 14.65 -9.11
N PRO A 101 9.04 15.09 -8.27
CA PRO A 101 10.30 14.37 -8.05
C PRO A 101 10.15 12.98 -7.43
N ALA A 102 9.09 12.77 -6.64
CA ALA A 102 8.88 11.53 -5.90
C ALA A 102 7.48 10.94 -6.14
N LEU A 103 7.45 9.66 -6.50
CA LEU A 103 6.24 8.83 -6.51
C LEU A 103 6.41 7.73 -5.47
N ILE A 104 5.45 7.57 -4.56
CA ILE A 104 5.56 6.61 -3.46
C ILE A 104 4.30 5.75 -3.39
N GLY A 105 4.45 4.47 -3.70
CA GLY A 105 3.43 3.45 -3.51
C GLY A 105 3.20 3.14 -2.04
N VAL A 106 1.99 3.40 -1.54
CA VAL A 106 1.61 3.15 -0.13
C VAL A 106 0.42 2.19 0.02
N GLY A 107 -0.18 1.79 -1.11
CA GLY A 107 -1.28 0.85 -1.16
C GLY A 107 -2.39 1.15 -0.15
N ALA A 108 -2.66 0.21 0.75
CA ALA A 108 -3.73 0.31 1.74
C ALA A 108 -3.54 1.40 2.82
N ALA A 109 -2.41 2.14 2.82
CA ALA A 109 -2.19 3.24 3.76
C ALA A 109 -3.29 4.31 3.72
N PHE A 110 -3.91 4.51 2.55
CA PHE A 110 -5.02 5.45 2.41
C PHE A 110 -6.18 5.06 3.31
N ASP A 111 -6.63 3.79 3.26
CA ASP A 111 -7.74 3.31 4.07
C ASP A 111 -7.44 3.41 5.58
N PHE A 112 -6.20 3.15 5.99
CA PHE A 112 -5.82 3.22 7.41
C PHE A 112 -5.82 4.66 7.92
N HIS A 113 -5.23 5.59 7.17
CA HIS A 113 -5.11 6.98 7.59
C HIS A 113 -6.38 7.79 7.35
N ALA A 114 -7.25 7.37 6.43
CA ALA A 114 -8.62 7.88 6.30
C ALA A 114 -9.57 7.36 7.40
N GLY A 115 -9.10 6.48 8.30
CA GLY A 115 -9.90 5.93 9.40
C GLY A 115 -10.89 4.84 8.98
N LEU A 116 -10.80 4.34 7.74
CA LEU A 116 -11.70 3.31 7.20
C LEU A 116 -11.30 1.90 7.63
N LYS A 117 -10.02 1.69 7.97
CA LYS A 117 -9.52 0.40 8.47
C LYS A 117 -8.77 0.59 9.78
N PRO A 118 -9.03 -0.26 10.78
CA PRO A 118 -8.28 -0.22 12.02
C PRO A 118 -6.86 -0.76 11.78
N GLN A 119 -5.87 -0.14 12.43
CA GLN A 119 -4.52 -0.71 12.50
C GLN A 119 -4.41 -1.61 13.73
N ALA A 120 -3.62 -2.69 13.61
CA ALA A 120 -3.34 -3.56 14.74
C ALA A 120 -2.63 -2.76 15.86
N PRO A 121 -2.94 -3.00 17.15
CA PRO A 121 -2.20 -2.41 18.25
C PRO A 121 -0.69 -2.62 18.13
N GLY A 122 0.11 -1.65 18.57
CA GLY A 122 1.56 -1.69 18.41
C GLY A 122 2.24 -2.93 19.01
N TRP A 123 1.70 -3.49 20.11
CA TRP A 123 2.21 -4.74 20.67
C TRP A 123 1.97 -5.94 19.75
N MET A 124 0.82 -6.00 19.04
CA MET A 124 0.54 -7.06 18.07
C MET A 124 1.42 -6.93 16.84
N GLN A 125 1.65 -5.70 16.36
CA GLN A 125 2.57 -5.46 15.24
C GLN A 125 3.98 -5.94 15.58
N ARG A 126 4.50 -5.60 16.77
CA ARG A 126 5.83 -6.02 17.23
C ARG A 126 5.95 -7.52 17.48
N SER A 127 4.87 -8.19 17.86
CA SER A 127 4.85 -9.65 18.07
C SER A 127 4.54 -10.45 16.80
N GLY A 128 4.43 -9.80 15.63
CA GLY A 128 4.08 -10.48 14.38
C GLY A 128 2.63 -11.00 14.31
N LEU A 129 1.75 -10.51 15.18
CA LEU A 129 0.34 -10.91 15.29
C LEU A 129 -0.61 -10.08 14.43
N GLU A 130 -0.09 -9.23 13.54
CA GLU A 130 -0.91 -8.40 12.66
C GLU A 130 -1.82 -9.24 11.75
N TRP A 131 -1.37 -10.43 11.33
CA TRP A 131 -2.19 -11.34 10.54
C TRP A 131 -3.44 -11.80 11.30
N LEU A 132 -3.34 -12.02 12.61
CA LEU A 132 -4.44 -12.45 13.45
C LEU A 132 -5.43 -11.32 13.66
N PHE A 133 -4.92 -10.10 13.91
CA PHE A 133 -5.75 -8.91 13.98
C PHE A 133 -6.56 -8.71 12.69
N ARG A 134 -5.89 -8.77 11.53
CA ARG A 134 -6.54 -8.64 10.21
C ARG A 134 -7.57 -9.75 9.97
N LEU A 135 -7.28 -10.99 10.37
CA LEU A 135 -8.23 -12.10 10.25
C LEU A 135 -9.50 -11.85 11.06
N VAL A 136 -9.37 -11.34 12.29
CA VAL A 136 -10.52 -11.00 13.15
C VAL A 136 -11.27 -9.78 12.63
N SER A 137 -10.57 -8.79 12.07
CA SER A 137 -11.19 -7.59 11.50
C SER A 137 -11.89 -7.84 10.15
N GLU A 138 -11.39 -8.77 9.33
CA GLU A 138 -11.92 -9.07 7.99
C GLU A 138 -12.09 -10.59 7.72
N PRO A 139 -12.85 -11.32 8.57
CA PRO A 139 -12.89 -12.78 8.53
C PRO A 139 -13.47 -13.34 7.22
N ARG A 140 -14.43 -12.64 6.61
CA ARG A 140 -15.04 -13.05 5.33
C ARG A 140 -14.09 -12.92 4.14
N ARG A 141 -13.18 -11.94 4.18
CA ARG A 141 -12.26 -11.64 3.08
C ARG A 141 -10.98 -12.46 3.19
N LEU A 142 -10.41 -12.58 4.39
CA LEU A 142 -9.12 -13.24 4.62
C LEU A 142 -9.25 -14.70 5.07
N GLY A 143 -10.34 -15.08 5.72
CA GLY A 143 -10.58 -16.42 6.24
C GLY A 143 -10.43 -17.55 5.21
N PRO A 144 -11.08 -17.48 4.04
CA PRO A 144 -10.97 -18.53 3.04
C PRO A 144 -9.53 -18.76 2.56
N ARG A 145 -8.73 -17.70 2.48
CA ARG A 145 -7.31 -17.79 2.10
C ARG A 145 -6.45 -18.35 3.22
N TYR A 146 -6.67 -17.89 4.45
CA TYR A 146 -5.83 -18.26 5.60
C TYR A 146 -6.09 -19.71 6.05
N LEU A 147 -7.35 -20.15 6.06
CA LEU A 147 -7.71 -21.52 6.43
C LEU A 147 -7.27 -22.56 5.40
N ARG A 148 -6.98 -22.16 4.15
CA ARG A 148 -6.50 -23.05 3.10
C ARG A 148 -4.98 -23.03 2.96
N ASN A 149 -4.38 -21.83 2.93
CA ASN A 149 -2.97 -21.68 2.63
C ASN A 149 -2.08 -21.86 3.87
N ASN A 150 -2.51 -21.40 5.05
CA ASN A 150 -1.67 -21.49 6.25
C ASN A 150 -1.45 -22.95 6.69
N PRO A 151 -2.47 -23.83 6.72
CA PRO A 151 -2.24 -25.23 7.06
C PRO A 151 -1.34 -25.96 6.05
N ALA A 152 -1.49 -25.67 4.75
CA ALA A 152 -0.64 -26.24 3.70
C ALA A 152 0.82 -25.77 3.80
N PHE A 153 1.05 -24.53 4.22
CA PHE A 153 2.38 -24.00 4.45
C PHE A 153 3.02 -24.61 5.71
N VAL A 154 2.29 -24.65 6.83
CA VAL A 154 2.76 -25.24 8.08
C VAL A 154 3.05 -26.72 7.90
N SER A 155 2.19 -27.47 7.21
CA SER A 155 2.43 -28.90 6.98
C SER A 155 3.68 -29.15 6.14
N ARG A 156 3.97 -28.31 5.14
CA ARG A 156 5.21 -28.40 4.36
C ARG A 156 6.45 -28.11 5.18
N ILE A 157 6.43 -27.07 6.02
CA ILE A 157 7.56 -26.77 6.92
C ILE A 157 7.79 -27.91 7.91
N VAL A 158 6.72 -28.41 8.54
CA VAL A 158 6.81 -29.52 9.49
C VAL A 158 7.33 -30.77 8.80
N TRP A 159 6.85 -31.08 7.59
CA TRP A 159 7.32 -32.21 6.81
C TRP A 159 8.80 -32.10 6.42
N GLU A 160 9.24 -30.91 5.98
CA GLU A 160 10.64 -30.64 5.62
C GLU A 160 11.58 -30.74 6.84
N GLU A 161 11.16 -30.23 7.99
CA GLU A 161 11.91 -30.33 9.25
C GLU A 161 12.00 -31.78 9.76
N LEU A 162 10.92 -32.57 9.61
CA LEU A 162 10.92 -34.00 9.94
C LEU A 162 11.83 -34.81 9.00
N LEU A 163 11.90 -34.45 7.72
CA LEU A 163 12.82 -35.07 6.74
C LEU A 163 14.29 -34.72 7.04
N ARG A 164 14.59 -33.47 7.39
CA ARG A 164 15.94 -33.05 7.81
C ARG A 164 16.43 -33.79 9.05
N ARG A 165 15.56 -34.00 10.04
CA ARG A 165 15.89 -34.74 11.27
C ARG A 165 16.08 -36.24 11.07
N THR A 166 15.55 -36.80 9.99
CA THR A 166 15.71 -38.22 9.64
C THR A 166 16.91 -38.50 8.74
N GLY A 167 17.77 -37.50 8.48
CA GLY A 167 18.99 -37.67 7.67
C GLY A 167 18.74 -37.91 6.18
N ARG A 168 17.50 -37.73 5.71
CA ARG A 168 17.15 -37.78 4.30
C ARG A 168 17.27 -36.37 3.73
N GLU A 169 18.35 -36.12 3.00
CA GLU A 169 18.43 -34.98 2.09
C GLU A 169 17.18 -34.97 1.18
N PRO A 170 16.43 -33.86 1.08
CA PRO A 170 15.34 -33.77 0.14
C PRO A 170 15.94 -33.83 -1.27
N ALA A 171 15.56 -34.86 -2.04
CA ALA A 171 15.84 -34.90 -3.47
C ALA A 171 15.13 -33.70 -4.12
N PHE A 172 15.89 -32.62 -4.36
CA PHE A 172 15.51 -31.59 -5.30
C PHE A 172 15.52 -32.22 -6.69
N GLU A 173 14.38 -32.82 -7.06
CA GLU A 173 14.12 -33.22 -8.43
C GLU A 173 13.82 -31.92 -9.20
N GLY A 174 14.88 -31.39 -9.80
CA GLY A 174 14.79 -30.30 -10.76
C GLY A 174 13.85 -30.72 -11.87
N ARG A 175 12.65 -30.12 -11.89
CA ARG A 175 11.89 -30.05 -13.13
C ARG A 175 12.49 -28.92 -13.94
N ASP A 176 13.06 -29.33 -15.06
CA ASP A 176 13.65 -28.49 -16.09
C ASP A 176 12.71 -27.35 -16.51
N VAL A 177 13.41 -26.29 -16.93
CA VAL A 177 12.97 -25.01 -17.51
C VAL A 177 11.79 -25.11 -18.46
#